data_AF-A0A4Q9VAB0-F1
#
_entry.id   AF-A0A4Q9VAB0-F1
#
_cell.length_a   1.000
_cell.length_b   1.000
_cell.length_c   1.000
_cell.angle_alpha   90.00
_cell.angle_beta   90.00
_cell.angle_gamma   90.00
#
_symmetry.space_group_name_H-M   'P 1'
#
loop_
_entity.id
_entity.type
_entity.pdbx_description
1 polymer ?
#
loop_
_entity_poly.entity_id
_entity_poly.type
_entity_poly.pdbx_seq_one_letter_code
_entity_poly.pdbx_strand_id
1 'polypeptide(L)'
;MMNVEDKIYQTCMDGVPVAEVRRRSSVKFINELRENQLILITSRGTIRLTTKGKIAMRMGLSNYLSLDDLEKELLTREVAEIRSENRGLMVVLGGLVLSCLFLMGYWFLQF
;
A
#
# COMPACT_ATOMS: atom_id res chain seq x y z
N MET A 1 9.34 2.52 -21.80
CA MET A 1 10.26 3.51 -21.18
C MET A 1 9.62 3.96 -19.89
N MET A 2 10.29 3.80 -18.75
CA MET A 2 9.75 4.18 -17.44
C MET A 2 9.81 5.71 -17.30
N ASN A 3 8.69 6.36 -16.97
CA ASN A 3 8.63 7.82 -16.87
C ASN A 3 9.52 8.31 -15.71
N VAL A 4 10.15 9.48 -15.86
CA VAL A 4 11.10 10.01 -14.85
C VAL A 4 10.39 10.25 -13.51
N GLU A 5 9.13 10.66 -13.58
CA GLU A 5 8.24 10.88 -12.44
C GLU A 5 7.95 9.57 -11.68
N ASP A 6 7.77 8.45 -12.38
CA ASP A 6 7.58 7.13 -11.75
C ASP A 6 8.82 6.72 -10.94
N LYS A 7 10.01 7.00 -11.47
CA LYS A 7 11.27 6.66 -10.83
C LYS A 7 11.50 7.48 -9.54
N ILE A 8 11.11 8.75 -9.58
CA ILE A 8 11.15 9.63 -8.41
C ILE A 8 10.11 9.17 -7.39
N TYR A 9 8.90 8.84 -7.83
CA TYR A 9 7.80 8.42 -6.98
C TYR A 9 8.07 7.09 -6.27
N GLN A 10 8.81 6.16 -6.89
CA GLN A 10 9.29 4.93 -6.21
C GLN A 10 10.18 5.23 -4.99
N THR A 11 10.82 6.39 -4.96
CA THR A 11 11.63 6.84 -3.81
C THR A 11 10.76 7.42 -2.69
N CYS A 12 9.50 7.78 -2.97
CA CYS A 12 8.53 8.26 -1.99
C CYS A 12 7.91 7.09 -1.22
N MET A 13 8.64 6.52 -0.27
CA MET A 13 8.15 5.44 0.61
C MET A 13 7.66 5.96 1.96
N ASP A 14 6.85 5.16 2.66
CA ASP A 14 6.44 5.44 4.04
C ASP A 14 7.67 5.66 4.94
N GLY A 15 7.72 6.81 5.61
CA GLY A 15 8.80 7.17 6.54
C GLY A 15 9.93 8.00 5.93
N VAL A 16 9.95 8.22 4.61
CA VAL A 16 10.97 9.05 3.97
C VAL A 16 10.76 10.53 4.34
N PRO A 17 11.80 11.27 4.76
CA PRO A 17 11.66 12.70 5.04
C PRO A 17 11.38 13.49 3.76
N VAL A 18 10.46 14.46 3.84
CA VAL A 18 10.07 15.33 2.71
C VAL A 18 11.28 16.04 2.11
N ALA A 19 12.26 16.40 2.96
CA ALA A 19 13.50 17.05 2.52
C ALA A 19 14.31 16.19 1.53
N GLU A 20 14.31 14.87 1.68
CA GLU A 20 15.04 13.95 0.78
C GLU A 20 14.34 13.84 -0.57
N VAL A 21 13.00 13.76 -0.58
CA VAL A 21 12.21 13.77 -1.82
C VAL A 21 12.30 15.12 -2.53
N ARG A 22 12.36 16.21 -1.78
CA ARG A 22 12.54 17.57 -2.33
C ARG A 22 13.93 17.81 -2.94
N ARG A 23 14.95 17.05 -2.54
CA ARG A 23 16.28 17.10 -3.19
C ARG A 23 16.29 16.42 -4.55
N ARG A 24 15.42 15.43 -4.74
CA ARG A 24 15.34 14.61 -5.96
C ARG A 24 14.20 14.99 -6.90
N SER A 25 13.32 15.91 -6.46
CA SER A 25 12.13 16.33 -7.19
C SER A 25 11.84 17.82 -6.97
N SER A 26 10.83 18.35 -7.66
CA SER A 26 10.41 19.74 -7.48
C SER A 26 9.37 19.87 -6.35
N VAL A 27 9.29 21.07 -5.74
CA VAL A 27 8.24 21.39 -4.76
C VAL A 27 6.84 21.29 -5.39
N LYS A 28 6.73 21.62 -6.68
CA LYS A 28 5.47 21.49 -7.43
C LYS A 28 5.02 20.04 -7.50
N PHE A 29 5.94 19.12 -7.81
CA PHE A 29 5.64 17.69 -7.85
C PHE A 29 5.14 17.16 -6.50
N ILE A 30 5.77 17.54 -5.39
CA ILE A 30 5.32 17.14 -4.05
C ILE A 30 3.91 17.70 -3.75
N ASN A 31 3.65 18.94 -4.16
CA ASN A 31 2.32 19.53 -4.01
C ASN A 31 1.27 18.82 -4.87
N GLU A 32 1.58 18.48 -6.12
CA GLU A 32 0.70 17.71 -7.00
C GLU A 32 0.36 16.34 -6.39
N LEU A 33 1.35 15.62 -5.86
CA LEU A 33 1.12 14.34 -5.16
C LEU A 33 0.21 14.51 -3.93
N ARG A 34 0.31 15.64 -3.23
CA ARG A 34 -0.52 15.95 -2.07
C ARG A 34 -1.94 16.33 -2.47
N GLU A 35 -2.10 17.16 -3.50
CA GLU A 35 -3.40 17.58 -4.06
C GLU A 35 -4.19 16.38 -4.59
N ASN A 36 -3.50 15.45 -5.27
CA ASN A 36 -4.08 14.19 -5.72
C ASN A 36 -4.28 13.16 -4.60
N GLN A 37 -4.06 13.53 -3.34
CA GLN A 37 -4.23 12.68 -2.15
C GLN A 37 -3.39 11.38 -2.22
N LEU A 38 -2.26 11.37 -2.91
CA LEU A 38 -1.38 10.21 -3.04
C LEU A 38 -0.44 10.10 -1.83
N ILE A 39 -0.02 11.25 -1.29
CA ILE A 39 0.85 11.34 -0.12
C ILE A 39 0.22 12.21 0.97
N LEU A 40 0.58 11.90 2.21
CA LEU A 40 0.34 12.70 3.40
C LEU A 40 1.69 13.06 4.01
N ILE A 41 1.83 14.32 4.42
CA ILE A 41 3.00 14.78 5.17
C ILE A 41 2.61 14.78 6.64
N THR A 42 3.32 14.00 7.44
CA THR A 42 3.11 13.96 8.89
C THR A 42 3.67 15.21 9.56
N SER A 43 3.24 15.49 10.80
CA SER A 43 3.78 16.60 11.62
C SER A 43 5.29 16.51 11.87
N ARG A 44 5.88 15.32 11.70
CA ARG A 44 7.33 15.08 11.79
C ARG A 44 8.09 15.37 10.49
N GLY A 45 7.40 15.85 9.45
CA GLY A 45 7.99 16.12 8.14
C GLY A 45 8.34 14.87 7.34
N THR A 46 7.71 13.73 7.65
CA THR A 46 7.87 12.47 6.90
C THR A 46 6.69 12.23 5.98
N ILE A 47 6.95 11.55 4.87
CA ILE A 47 5.95 11.16 3.88
C ILE A 47 5.29 9.85 4.32
N ARG A 48 3.98 9.81 4.16
CA ARG A 48 3.15 8.61 4.29
C ARG A 48 2.30 8.45 3.05
N LEU A 49 2.38 7.30 2.40
CA LEU A 49 1.57 6.96 1.24
C LEU A 49 0.14 6.64 1.68
N THR A 50 -0.84 7.23 0.97
CA THR A 50 -2.26 6.86 1.12
C THR A 50 -2.54 5.54 0.42
N THR A 51 -3.75 5.00 0.56
CA THR A 51 -4.18 3.81 -0.20
C THR A 51 -4.06 4.04 -1.70
N LYS A 52 -4.50 5.22 -2.19
CA LYS A 52 -4.34 5.65 -3.59
C LYS A 52 -2.87 5.73 -3.98
N GLY A 53 -2.03 6.33 -3.13
CA GLY A 53 -0.60 6.43 -3.37
C GLY A 53 0.11 5.08 -3.47
N LYS A 54 -0.31 4.09 -2.67
CA LYS A 54 0.21 2.71 -2.72
C LYS A 54 -0.21 1.97 -4.00
N ILE A 55 -1.42 2.22 -4.49
CA ILE A 55 -1.91 1.68 -5.77
C ILE A 55 -1.10 2.30 -6.93
N ALA A 56 -0.96 3.64 -6.92
CA ALA A 56 -0.14 4.35 -7.89
C ALA A 56 1.31 3.84 -7.91
N MET A 57 1.89 3.52 -6.75
CA MET A 57 3.25 2.99 -6.66
C MET A 57 3.40 1.59 -7.28
N ARG A 58 2.34 0.77 -7.26
CA ARG A 58 2.35 -0.59 -7.86
C ARG A 58 2.08 -0.56 -9.36
N MET A 59 1.24 0.36 -9.83
CA MET A 59 0.82 0.47 -11.23
C MET A 59 1.73 1.38 -12.07
N GLY A 60 2.44 2.30 -11.43
CA GLY A 60 3.08 3.46 -12.05
C GLY A 60 2.23 4.71 -11.81
N LEU A 61 2.85 5.78 -11.33
CA LEU A 61 2.22 7.08 -11.08
C LEU A 61 1.63 7.65 -12.38
N SER A 62 2.38 7.58 -13.47
CA SER A 62 1.95 8.04 -14.79
C SER A 62 0.68 7.35 -15.26
N ASN A 63 0.65 6.02 -15.19
CA ASN A 63 -0.53 5.21 -15.48
C ASN A 63 -1.68 5.58 -14.54
N TYR A 64 -1.41 5.68 -13.23
CA TYR A 64 -2.43 6.02 -12.22
C TYR A 64 -3.10 7.38 -12.48
N LEU A 65 -2.32 8.39 -12.85
CA LEU A 65 -2.82 9.73 -13.14
C LEU A 65 -3.62 9.78 -14.45
N SER A 66 -3.30 8.89 -15.41
CA SER A 66 -4.04 8.79 -16.68
C SER A 66 -5.38 8.05 -16.60
N LEU A 67 -5.66 7.33 -15.50
CA LEU A 67 -6.98 6.69 -15.32
C LEU A 67 -8.05 7.73 -15.02
N ASP A 68 -9.27 7.38 -15.40
CA ASP A 68 -10.45 8.17 -15.07
C ASP A 68 -10.77 8.08 -13.56
N ASP A 69 -11.45 9.08 -13.01
CA ASP A 69 -11.70 9.14 -11.57
C ASP A 69 -12.60 8.00 -11.09
N LEU A 70 -13.48 7.50 -11.95
CA LEU A 70 -14.32 6.33 -11.70
C LEU A 70 -13.49 5.04 -11.58
N GLU A 71 -12.49 4.86 -12.46
CA GLU A 71 -11.59 3.70 -12.44
C GLU A 71 -10.69 3.72 -11.21
N LYS A 72 -10.20 4.90 -10.81
CA LYS A 72 -9.42 5.06 -9.57
C LYS A 72 -10.23 4.66 -8.33
N GLU A 73 -11.52 4.99 -8.30
CA GLU A 73 -12.40 4.62 -7.19
C GLU A 73 -12.66 3.12 -7.14
N LEU A 74 -12.96 2.49 -8.29
CA LEU A 74 -13.14 1.04 -8.41
C LEU A 74 -11.91 0.27 -7.96
N LEU A 75 -10.72 0.63 -8.45
CA LEU A 75 -9.45 0.02 -8.04
C LEU A 75 -9.21 0.13 -6.53
N THR A 76 -9.59 1.26 -5.93
CA THR A 76 -9.43 1.46 -4.49
C THR A 76 -10.37 0.55 -3.69
N ARG A 77 -11.59 0.33 -4.19
CA ARG A 77 -12.57 -0.59 -3.58
C ARG A 77 -12.16 -2.05 -3.72
N GLU A 78 -11.80 -2.50 -4.91
CA GLU A 78 -11.36 -3.88 -5.17
C GLU A 78 -10.13 -4.25 -4.33
N VAL A 79 -9.16 -3.35 -4.21
CA VAL A 79 -7.97 -3.59 -3.37
C VAL A 79 -8.34 -3.70 -1.88
N ALA A 80 -9.35 -2.94 -1.42
CA ALA A 80 -9.84 -3.05 -0.06
C ALA A 80 -10.59 -4.37 0.19
N GLU A 81 -11.37 -4.81 -0.79
CA GLU A 81 -12.12 -6.07 -0.78
C GLU A 81 -11.18 -7.28 -0.75
N ILE A 82 -10.23 -7.37 -1.69
CA ILE A 82 -9.21 -8.43 -1.74
C ILE A 82 -8.40 -8.49 -0.44
N ARG A 83 -8.07 -7.32 0.15
CA ARG A 83 -7.37 -7.27 1.44
C ARG A 83 -8.22 -7.86 2.57
N SER A 84 -9.53 -7.63 2.54
CA SER A 84 -10.46 -8.18 3.54
C SER A 84 -10.65 -9.69 3.37
N GLU A 85 -10.75 -10.18 2.13
CA GLU A 85 -10.86 -11.61 1.82
C GLU A 85 -9.61 -12.38 2.25
N ASN A 86 -8.41 -11.86 1.94
CA ASN A 86 -7.16 -12.49 2.36
C ASN A 86 -7.02 -12.56 3.88
N ARG A 87 -7.51 -11.55 4.62
CA ARG A 87 -7.55 -11.62 6.10
C ARG A 87 -8.51 -12.69 6.58
N GLY A 88 -9.69 -12.81 5.97
CA GLY A 88 -10.65 -13.87 6.28
C GLY A 88 -10.05 -15.27 6.07
N LEU A 89 -9.41 -15.48 4.92
CA LEU A 89 -8.70 -16.72 4.58
C LEU A 89 -7.59 -17.05 5.60
N MET A 90 -6.81 -16.06 6.02
CA MET A 90 -5.73 -16.26 7.00
C MET A 90 -6.27 -16.66 8.39
N VAL A 91 -7.43 -16.11 8.80
CA VAL A 91 -8.10 -16.49 10.06
C VAL A 91 -8.59 -17.93 10.00
N VAL A 92 -9.23 -18.33 8.90
CA VAL A 92 -9.70 -19.71 8.71
C VAL A 92 -8.52 -20.69 8.73
N LEU A 93 -7.45 -20.37 8.00
CA LEU A 93 -6.27 -21.22 7.93
C LEU A 93 -5.55 -21.33 9.28
N GLY A 94 -5.47 -20.22 10.03
CA GLY A 94 -4.94 -20.20 11.39
C GLY A 94 -5.75 -21.08 12.35
N GLY A 95 -7.09 -21.01 12.28
CA GLY A 95 -7.98 -21.89 13.05
C GLY A 95 -7.76 -23.37 12.73
N LEU A 96 -7.65 -23.70 11.44
CA LEU A 96 -7.40 -25.06 10.97
C LEU A 96 -6.07 -25.63 11.48
N VAL A 97 -5.00 -24.83 11.45
CA VAL A 97 -3.69 -25.21 11.99
C VAL A 97 -3.75 -25.42 13.50
N LEU A 98 -4.43 -24.53 14.24
CA LEU A 98 -4.57 -24.65 15.68
C LEU A 98 -5.34 -25.93 16.07
N SER A 99 -6.44 -26.22 15.37
CA SER A 99 -7.22 -27.45 15.56
C SER A 99 -6.37 -28.70 15.30
N CYS A 100 -5.51 -28.68 14.29
CA CYS A 100 -4.59 -29.77 13.98
C CYS A 100 -3.55 -29.98 15.09
N LEU A 101 -2.98 -28.90 15.63
CA LEU A 101 -2.03 -28.96 16.75
C LEU A 101 -2.68 -29.47 18.04
N PHE A 102 -3.94 -29.11 18.31
CA PHE A 102 -4.69 -29.63 19.45
C PHE A 102 -4.94 -31.14 19.34
N LEU A 103 -5.29 -31.64 18.15
CA LEU A 103 -5.47 -33.07 17.92
C LEU A 103 -4.15 -33.85 18.09
N MET A 104 -3.05 -33.34 17.54
CA MET A 104 -1.72 -33.91 17.72
C MET A 104 -1.29 -33.91 19.20
N GLY A 105 -1.49 -32.79 19.90
CA GLY A 105 -1.15 -32.66 21.32
C GLY A 105 -1.99 -33.56 22.22
N TYR A 106 -3.27 -33.72 21.92
CA TYR A 106 -4.15 -34.67 22.61
C TYR A 106 -3.67 -36.11 22.44
N TRP A 107 -3.34 -36.52 21.21
CA TRP A 107 -2.80 -37.85 20.93
C TRP A 107 -1.48 -38.14 21.67
N PHE A 108 -0.61 -37.12 21.78
CA PHE A 108 0.70 -37.27 22.45
C PHE A 108 0.60 -37.31 23.99
N LEU A 109 -0.45 -36.73 24.58
CA LEU A 109 -0.70 -36.74 26.02
C LEU A 109 -1.47 -38.00 26.49
N GLN A 110 -2.10 -38.72 25.56
CA GLN A 110 -2.88 -39.93 25.83
C GLN A 110 -2.05 -41.22 25.69
N PHE A 111 -0.76 -41.09 25.32
CA PHE A 111 0.24 -42.16 25.29
C PHE A 111 1.21 -42.00 26.46
#